data_AF-A0A849HLF1-F1
#
_entry.id   AF-A0A849HLF1-F1
#
_cell.length_a   1.000
_cell.length_b   1.000
_cell.length_c   1.000
_cell.angle_alpha   90.00
_cell.angle_beta   90.00
_cell.angle_gamma   90.00
#
_symmetry.space_group_name_H-M   'P 1'
#
loop_
_entity.id
_entity.type
_entity.pdbx_description
1 polymer ?
#
loop_
_entity_poly.entity_id
_entity_poly.type
_entity_poly.pdbx_seq_one_letter_code
_entity_poly.pdbx_strand_id
1 'polypeptide(L)'
;MQEPLEAYLDFFDEYRQHVENLIEGTVDLTELSNQAVDLLTQPEQLTAVRYLASPAISEDDLKVLAEAVLSTARLRAEPDMARRVIDTVMLGLDRERFPWVAENRDPTEAERATAVVSTAALIATQKVQTARRNDSKKLQEHAVAEILLANGFTQVPPRTITNVSHFPAPGEFCGESLFGTRKADLVIRLYDGRAMPTECKVSNSSTNSVKRLNNDAAIKAETWLKEYGTQTCVPAAVLSGVFKIHNLLAAQNDKGLTLFWGHRLEAMIEFIDRTKP
;
A
#
# COMPACT_ATOMS: atom_id res chain seq x y z
N MET A 1 -0.60 -14.20 -11.59
CA MET A 1 -0.03 -12.85 -11.77
C MET A 1 -0.41 -12.44 -13.18
N GLN A 2 -1.24 -11.40 -13.34
CA GLN A 2 -1.50 -10.85 -14.67
C GLN A 2 -0.17 -10.31 -15.23
N GLU A 3 0.08 -10.50 -16.52
CA GLU A 3 1.31 -10.02 -17.12
C GLU A 3 1.41 -8.49 -16.91
N PRO A 4 2.57 -7.94 -16.48
CA PRO A 4 2.68 -6.51 -16.18
C PRO A 4 2.27 -5.59 -17.34
N LEU A 5 2.42 -6.06 -18.58
CA LEU A 5 1.98 -5.35 -19.78
C LEU A 5 0.45 -5.39 -19.93
N GLU A 6 -0.18 -6.55 -19.76
CA GLU A 6 -1.65 -6.67 -19.83
C GLU A 6 -2.32 -5.79 -18.76
N ALA A 7 -1.82 -5.83 -17.52
CA ALA A 7 -2.34 -4.96 -16.46
C ALA A 7 -2.14 -3.47 -16.76
N TYR A 8 -1.04 -3.11 -17.44
CA TYR A 8 -0.83 -1.73 -17.89
C TYR A 8 -1.87 -1.33 -18.95
N LEU A 9 -2.09 -2.18 -19.95
CA LEU A 9 -3.03 -1.92 -21.05
C LEU A 9 -4.47 -1.79 -20.52
N ASP A 10 -4.88 -2.65 -19.59
CA ASP A 10 -6.19 -2.56 -18.95
C ASP A 10 -6.39 -1.21 -18.24
N PHE A 11 -5.44 -0.81 -17.39
CA PHE A 11 -5.52 0.49 -16.73
C PHE A 11 -5.41 1.66 -17.71
N PHE A 12 -4.65 1.51 -18.79
CA PHE A 12 -4.51 2.54 -19.80
C PHE A 12 -5.85 2.77 -20.50
N ASP A 13 -6.51 1.71 -20.96
CA ASP A 13 -7.81 1.81 -21.64
C ASP A 13 -8.91 2.34 -20.71
N GLU A 14 -8.95 1.86 -19.46
CA GLU A 14 -9.86 2.37 -18.43
C GLU A 14 -9.69 3.89 -18.23
N TYR A 15 -8.47 4.33 -17.90
CA TYR A 15 -8.24 5.73 -17.58
C TYR A 15 -8.21 6.65 -18.79
N ARG A 16 -7.95 6.12 -19.99
CA ARG A 16 -8.17 6.86 -21.23
C ARG A 16 -9.64 7.31 -21.32
N GLN A 17 -10.58 6.39 -21.12
CA GLN A 17 -12.01 6.72 -21.18
C GLN A 17 -12.40 7.73 -20.08
N HIS A 18 -11.88 7.57 -18.86
CA HIS A 18 -12.17 8.52 -17.78
C HIS A 18 -11.63 9.92 -18.05
N VAL A 19 -10.42 10.04 -18.60
CA VAL A 19 -9.82 11.34 -18.95
C VAL A 19 -10.54 11.97 -20.15
N GLU A 20 -10.91 11.19 -21.16
CA GLU A 20 -11.73 11.67 -22.30
C GLU A 20 -13.03 12.26 -21.78
N ASN A 21 -13.77 11.50 -20.95
CA ASN A 21 -15.03 11.93 -20.33
C ASN A 21 -14.86 13.15 -19.43
N LEU A 22 -13.75 13.23 -18.68
CA LEU A 22 -13.44 14.38 -17.84
C LEU A 22 -13.31 15.65 -18.69
N ILE A 23 -12.48 15.60 -19.74
CA ILE A 23 -12.22 16.76 -20.60
C ILE A 23 -13.50 17.15 -21.36
N GLU A 24 -14.20 16.21 -21.98
CA GLU A 24 -15.45 16.47 -22.72
C GLU A 24 -16.56 16.99 -21.78
N GLY A 25 -16.79 16.31 -20.66
CA GLY A 25 -17.87 16.63 -19.73
C GLY A 25 -17.71 17.97 -19.04
N THR A 26 -16.47 18.45 -18.90
CA THR A 26 -16.14 19.73 -18.27
C THR A 26 -15.88 20.85 -19.28
N VAL A 27 -16.24 20.65 -20.55
CA VAL A 27 -16.02 21.63 -21.63
C VAL A 27 -14.53 22.03 -21.67
N ASP A 28 -13.70 21.03 -21.93
CA ASP A 28 -12.24 21.15 -21.99
C ASP A 28 -11.63 21.74 -20.70
N LEU A 29 -12.12 21.26 -19.55
CA LEU A 29 -11.70 21.64 -18.19
C LEU A 29 -12.15 23.04 -17.73
N THR A 30 -12.89 23.80 -18.53
CA THR A 30 -13.36 25.14 -18.16
C THR A 30 -14.45 25.13 -17.07
N GLU A 31 -15.29 24.10 -17.06
CA GLU A 31 -16.39 23.90 -16.09
C GLU A 31 -16.00 23.00 -14.91
N LEU A 32 -14.70 22.69 -14.75
CA LEU A 32 -14.20 21.73 -13.78
C LEU A 32 -14.61 22.08 -12.33
N SER A 33 -14.46 23.34 -11.92
CA SER A 33 -14.84 23.79 -10.56
C SER A 33 -16.36 23.79 -10.34
N ASN A 34 -17.15 24.00 -11.41
CA ASN A 34 -18.61 23.98 -11.31
C ASN A 34 -19.14 22.55 -11.10
N GLN A 35 -18.42 21.55 -11.60
CA GLN A 35 -18.77 20.13 -11.50
C GLN A 35 -18.02 19.40 -10.37
N ALA A 36 -17.35 20.13 -9.46
CA ALA A 36 -16.45 19.57 -8.47
C ALA A 36 -17.06 18.43 -7.62
N VAL A 37 -18.29 18.58 -7.16
CA VAL A 37 -18.95 17.55 -6.32
C VAL A 37 -19.17 16.26 -7.10
N ASP A 38 -19.67 16.35 -8.32
CA ASP A 38 -20.00 15.16 -9.13
C ASP A 38 -18.74 14.40 -9.56
N LEU A 39 -17.67 15.14 -9.88
CA LEU A 39 -16.37 14.56 -10.24
C LEU A 39 -15.67 13.92 -9.04
N LEU A 40 -15.58 14.64 -7.91
CA LEU A 40 -14.79 14.18 -6.76
C LEU A 40 -15.47 13.05 -5.99
N THR A 41 -16.77 12.83 -6.17
CA THR A 41 -17.50 11.72 -5.55
C THR A 41 -17.34 10.39 -6.29
N GLN A 42 -16.78 10.40 -7.51
CA GLN A 42 -16.47 9.21 -8.29
C GLN A 42 -14.96 8.90 -8.17
N PRO A 43 -14.56 7.71 -7.67
CA PRO A 43 -13.15 7.40 -7.40
C PRO A 43 -12.23 7.53 -8.62
N GLU A 44 -12.71 7.11 -9.79
CA GLU A 44 -11.96 7.12 -11.05
C GLU A 44 -11.77 8.55 -11.56
N GLN A 45 -12.81 9.38 -11.43
CA GLN A 45 -12.74 10.80 -11.79
C GLN A 45 -11.90 11.61 -10.81
N LEU A 46 -12.01 11.36 -9.50
CA LEU A 46 -11.09 11.92 -8.50
C LEU A 46 -9.63 11.58 -8.84
N THR A 47 -9.37 10.36 -9.29
CA THR A 47 -8.03 9.97 -9.77
C THR A 47 -7.64 10.76 -11.00
N ALA A 48 -8.49 10.87 -12.02
CA ALA A 48 -8.20 11.65 -13.23
C ALA A 48 -7.92 13.13 -12.93
N VAL A 49 -8.76 13.76 -12.09
CA VAL A 49 -8.61 15.15 -11.62
C VAL A 49 -7.24 15.34 -10.96
N ARG A 50 -6.85 14.48 -10.03
CA ARG A 50 -5.55 14.56 -9.34
C ARG A 50 -4.34 14.54 -10.29
N TYR A 51 -4.51 13.92 -11.46
CA TYR A 51 -3.48 13.80 -12.48
C TYR A 51 -3.48 14.93 -13.52
N LEU A 52 -4.42 15.88 -13.43
CA LEU A 52 -4.30 17.15 -14.17
C LEU A 52 -3.06 17.94 -13.71
N ALA A 53 -2.69 17.81 -12.44
CA ALA A 53 -1.48 18.40 -11.88
C ALA A 53 -0.21 17.61 -12.23
N SER A 54 0.93 18.29 -12.28
CA SER A 54 2.25 17.65 -12.41
C SER A 54 3.29 18.26 -11.45
N PRO A 55 3.90 17.45 -10.57
CA PRO A 55 3.60 16.04 -10.32
C PRO A 55 2.16 15.82 -9.82
N ALA A 56 1.59 14.64 -10.10
CA ALA A 56 0.24 14.30 -9.64
C ALA A 56 0.17 14.28 -8.10
N ILE A 57 -0.91 14.82 -7.54
CA ILE A 57 -1.07 14.98 -6.08
C ILE A 57 -1.61 13.67 -5.48
N SER A 58 -1.02 13.20 -4.37
CA SER A 58 -1.56 12.03 -3.64
C SER A 58 -2.92 12.36 -2.98
N GLU A 59 -3.75 11.36 -2.67
CA GLU A 59 -5.05 11.63 -2.03
C GLU A 59 -4.84 12.25 -0.64
N ASP A 60 -3.83 11.79 0.09
CA ASP A 60 -3.52 12.28 1.43
C ASP A 60 -2.92 13.69 1.39
N ASP A 61 -2.03 13.98 0.43
CA ASP A 61 -1.52 15.34 0.24
C ASP A 61 -2.64 16.28 -0.18
N LEU A 62 -3.57 15.84 -1.03
CA LEU A 62 -4.71 16.66 -1.46
C LEU A 62 -5.64 17.01 -0.30
N LYS A 63 -5.91 16.08 0.63
CA LYS A 63 -6.67 16.35 1.87
C LYS A 63 -5.99 17.44 2.70
N VAL A 64 -4.66 17.40 2.80
CA VAL A 64 -3.89 18.37 3.58
C VAL A 64 -3.85 19.72 2.90
N LEU A 65 -3.49 19.78 1.61
CA LEU A 65 -3.33 21.02 0.85
C LEU A 65 -4.64 21.79 0.66
N ALA A 66 -5.74 21.07 0.43
CA ALA A 66 -7.06 21.68 0.24
C ALA A 66 -7.85 21.85 1.55
N GLU A 67 -7.29 21.45 2.69
CA GLU A 67 -7.97 21.35 3.99
C GLU A 67 -9.34 20.65 3.85
N ALA A 68 -9.31 19.45 3.26
CA ALA A 68 -10.49 18.75 2.77
C ALA A 68 -10.62 17.32 3.31
N VAL A 69 -11.86 16.86 3.39
CA VAL A 69 -12.20 15.45 3.64
C VAL A 69 -12.92 14.91 2.42
N LEU A 70 -12.28 13.99 1.70
CA LEU A 70 -12.72 13.50 0.39
C LEU A 70 -13.79 12.39 0.47
N SER A 71 -14.53 12.27 1.57
CA SER A 71 -15.64 11.32 1.65
C SER A 71 -16.85 11.84 0.87
N THR A 72 -17.57 10.94 0.19
CA THR A 72 -18.75 11.31 -0.62
C THR A 72 -19.77 12.14 0.16
N ALA A 73 -20.01 11.77 1.43
CA ALA A 73 -20.95 12.48 2.29
C ALA A 73 -20.48 13.93 2.57
N ARG A 74 -19.19 14.14 2.82
CA ARG A 74 -18.65 15.48 3.11
C ARG A 74 -18.60 16.35 1.87
N LEU A 75 -18.16 15.80 0.73
CA LEU A 75 -18.09 16.52 -0.54
C LEU A 75 -19.48 17.05 -0.97
N ARG A 76 -20.54 16.26 -0.77
CA ARG A 76 -21.92 16.70 -1.03
C ARG A 76 -22.43 17.74 -0.04
N ALA A 77 -22.06 17.61 1.23
CA ALA A 77 -22.48 18.53 2.28
C ALA A 77 -21.79 19.90 2.16
N GLU A 78 -20.57 19.94 1.62
CA GLU A 78 -19.76 21.16 1.52
C GLU A 78 -19.23 21.38 0.09
N PRO A 79 -20.06 21.86 -0.85
CA PRO A 79 -19.66 22.09 -2.24
C PRO A 79 -18.47 23.04 -2.39
N ASP A 80 -18.33 24.04 -1.52
CA ASP A 80 -17.19 24.96 -1.56
C ASP A 80 -15.87 24.27 -1.15
N MET A 81 -15.92 23.23 -0.30
CA MET A 81 -14.75 22.38 -0.04
C MET A 81 -14.38 21.58 -1.28
N ALA A 82 -15.36 21.04 -2.00
CA ALA A 82 -15.12 20.34 -3.27
C ALA A 82 -14.46 21.28 -4.31
N ARG A 83 -14.91 22.53 -4.40
CA ARG A 83 -14.28 23.55 -5.27
C ARG A 83 -12.83 23.83 -4.88
N ARG A 84 -12.54 24.02 -3.59
CA ARG A 84 -11.16 24.20 -3.12
C ARG A 84 -10.25 23.03 -3.49
N VAL A 85 -10.77 21.80 -3.51
CA VAL A 85 -10.02 20.62 -3.96
C VAL A 85 -9.64 20.74 -5.44
N ILE A 86 -10.59 21.15 -6.31
CA ILE A 86 -10.29 21.43 -7.72
C ILE A 86 -9.27 22.57 -7.84
N ASP A 87 -9.50 23.69 -7.16
CA ASP A 87 -8.62 24.86 -7.23
C ASP A 87 -7.18 24.49 -6.81
N THR A 88 -7.03 23.66 -5.78
CA THR A 88 -5.73 23.14 -5.32
C THR A 88 -5.01 22.34 -6.40
N VAL A 89 -5.74 21.50 -7.15
CA VAL A 89 -5.20 20.76 -8.29
C VAL A 89 -4.81 21.71 -9.42
N MET A 90 -5.66 22.70 -9.72
CA MET A 90 -5.43 23.65 -10.81
C MET A 90 -4.23 24.58 -10.57
N LEU A 91 -3.86 24.84 -9.30
CA LEU A 91 -2.60 25.52 -8.97
C LEU A 91 -1.36 24.77 -9.48
N GLY A 92 -1.44 23.44 -9.56
CA GLY A 92 -0.38 22.57 -10.05
C GLY A 92 -0.59 22.07 -11.48
N LEU A 93 -1.53 22.65 -12.23
CA LEU A 93 -1.91 22.19 -13.58
C LEU A 93 -0.69 22.01 -14.48
N ASP A 94 -0.61 20.86 -15.14
CA ASP A 94 0.42 20.59 -16.14
C ASP A 94 0.14 21.35 -17.44
N ARG A 95 0.77 22.52 -17.57
CA ARG A 95 0.56 23.41 -18.72
C ARG A 95 1.07 22.85 -20.05
N GLU A 96 1.96 21.86 -20.02
CA GLU A 96 2.43 21.20 -21.23
C GLU A 96 1.41 20.17 -21.74
N ARG A 97 0.70 19.49 -20.83
CA ARG A 97 -0.39 18.57 -21.19
C ARG A 97 -1.71 19.30 -21.48
N PHE A 98 -1.96 20.41 -20.78
CA PHE A 98 -3.22 21.17 -20.87
C PHE A 98 -2.97 22.65 -21.24
N PRO A 99 -2.29 22.97 -22.36
CA PRO A 99 -1.88 24.33 -22.68
C PRO A 99 -3.06 25.29 -22.88
N TRP A 100 -4.15 24.80 -23.46
CA TRP A 100 -5.35 25.59 -23.75
C TRP A 100 -5.99 26.20 -22.50
N VAL A 101 -5.90 25.52 -21.35
CA VAL A 101 -6.42 26.04 -20.07
C VAL A 101 -5.59 27.22 -19.59
N ALA A 102 -4.26 27.13 -19.69
CA ALA A 102 -3.36 28.20 -19.29
C ALA A 102 -3.42 29.40 -20.24
N GLU A 103 -3.66 29.13 -21.53
CA GLU A 103 -3.79 30.13 -22.59
C GLU A 103 -5.22 30.69 -22.72
N ASN A 104 -6.17 30.15 -21.98
CA ASN A 104 -7.59 30.52 -22.01
C ASN A 104 -8.17 30.50 -23.43
N ARG A 105 -8.04 29.37 -24.11
CA ARG A 105 -8.56 29.11 -25.45
C ARG A 105 -9.10 27.69 -25.56
N ASP A 106 -9.68 27.38 -26.71
CA ASP A 106 -10.08 26.01 -27.04
C ASP A 106 -8.85 25.14 -27.41
N PRO A 107 -8.85 23.85 -27.05
CA PRO A 107 -7.83 22.92 -27.50
C PRO A 107 -8.00 22.59 -28.98
N THR A 108 -6.88 22.27 -29.62
CA THR A 108 -6.90 21.51 -30.87
C THR A 108 -7.18 20.03 -30.59
N GLU A 109 -7.68 19.30 -31.59
CA GLU A 109 -7.87 17.85 -31.49
C GLU A 109 -6.59 17.10 -31.11
N ALA A 110 -5.44 17.55 -31.65
CA ALA A 110 -4.14 16.97 -31.35
C ALA A 110 -3.71 17.20 -29.89
N GLU A 111 -3.95 18.39 -29.34
CA GLU A 111 -3.69 18.69 -27.93
C GLU A 111 -4.57 17.85 -27.02
N ARG A 112 -5.87 17.75 -27.34
CA ARG A 112 -6.82 16.93 -26.59
C ARG A 112 -6.41 15.45 -26.57
N ALA A 113 -6.11 14.88 -27.73
CA ALA A 113 -5.66 13.49 -27.84
C ALA A 113 -4.34 13.26 -27.07
N THR A 114 -3.41 14.21 -27.14
CA THR A 114 -2.13 14.13 -26.42
C THR A 114 -2.33 14.18 -24.90
N ALA A 115 -3.18 15.08 -24.42
CA ALA A 115 -3.52 15.22 -23.00
C ALA A 115 -4.13 13.92 -22.44
N VAL A 116 -5.07 13.32 -23.20
CA VAL A 116 -5.71 12.05 -22.86
C VAL A 116 -4.68 10.92 -22.75
N VAL A 117 -3.92 10.68 -23.82
CA VAL A 117 -2.98 9.55 -23.89
C VAL A 117 -1.88 9.68 -22.84
N SER A 118 -1.30 10.88 -22.70
CA SER A 118 -0.22 11.11 -21.73
C SER A 118 -0.72 10.96 -20.29
N THR A 119 -1.90 11.47 -19.96
CA THR A 119 -2.48 11.36 -18.61
C THR A 119 -2.85 9.92 -18.28
N ALA A 120 -3.49 9.20 -19.20
CA ALA A 120 -3.81 7.78 -19.04
C ALA A 120 -2.55 6.93 -18.82
N ALA A 121 -1.49 7.18 -19.60
CA ALA A 121 -0.21 6.49 -19.44
C ALA A 121 0.43 6.73 -18.06
N LEU A 122 0.36 7.96 -17.53
CA LEU A 122 0.86 8.29 -16.18
C LEU A 122 0.07 7.56 -15.09
N ILE A 123 -1.26 7.54 -15.19
CA ILE A 123 -2.12 6.84 -14.22
C ILE A 123 -1.86 5.34 -14.28
N ALA A 124 -1.90 4.73 -15.47
CA ALA A 124 -1.68 3.31 -15.67
C ALA A 124 -0.32 2.85 -15.13
N THR A 125 0.74 3.61 -15.42
CA THR A 125 2.09 3.34 -14.88
C THR A 125 2.09 3.32 -13.35
N GLN A 126 1.47 4.31 -12.70
CA GLN A 126 1.43 4.37 -11.24
C GLN A 126 0.57 3.24 -10.63
N LYS A 127 -0.54 2.88 -11.28
CA LYS A 127 -1.42 1.78 -10.85
C LYS A 127 -0.67 0.45 -10.90
N VAL A 128 0.02 0.15 -12.00
CA VAL A 128 0.85 -1.05 -12.13
C VAL A 128 1.99 -1.07 -11.11
N GLN A 129 2.69 0.05 -10.90
CA GLN A 129 3.74 0.12 -9.87
C GLN A 129 3.19 -0.16 -8.47
N THR A 130 1.97 0.30 -8.17
CA THR A 130 1.31 0.05 -6.89
C THR A 130 0.86 -1.40 -6.76
N ALA A 131 0.27 -1.97 -7.81
CA ALA A 131 -0.11 -3.38 -7.87
C ALA A 131 1.11 -4.29 -7.67
N ARG A 132 2.21 -4.06 -8.40
CA ARG A 132 3.46 -4.83 -8.27
C ARG A 132 4.05 -4.79 -6.86
N ARG A 133 3.96 -3.65 -6.17
CA ARG A 133 4.39 -3.54 -4.77
C ARG A 133 3.52 -4.39 -3.83
N ASN A 134 2.21 -4.40 -4.05
CA ASN A 134 1.28 -5.20 -3.25
C ASN A 134 1.43 -6.70 -3.56
N ASP A 135 1.60 -7.06 -4.82
CA ASP A 135 1.84 -8.45 -5.24
C ASP A 135 3.15 -8.98 -4.68
N SER A 136 4.22 -8.18 -4.66
CA SER A 136 5.49 -8.58 -4.05
C SER A 136 5.32 -8.89 -2.56
N LYS A 137 4.48 -8.13 -1.85
CA LYS A 137 4.16 -8.41 -0.43
C LYS A 137 3.38 -9.73 -0.30
N LYS A 138 2.30 -9.89 -1.08
CA LYS A 138 1.47 -11.12 -1.07
C LYS A 138 2.26 -12.36 -1.45
N LEU A 139 3.15 -12.27 -2.43
CA LEU A 139 4.03 -13.38 -2.82
C LEU A 139 4.97 -13.78 -1.69
N GLN A 140 5.49 -12.81 -0.93
CA GLN A 140 6.34 -13.11 0.22
C GLN A 140 5.54 -13.80 1.34
N GLU A 141 4.34 -13.29 1.68
CA GLU A 141 3.45 -13.93 2.65
C GLU A 141 3.08 -15.36 2.22
N HIS A 142 2.77 -15.54 0.93
CA HIS A 142 2.47 -16.84 0.36
C HIS A 142 3.66 -17.80 0.43
N ALA A 143 4.87 -17.35 0.07
CA ALA A 143 6.08 -18.16 0.16
C ALA A 143 6.37 -18.61 1.60
N VAL A 144 6.11 -17.76 2.60
CA VAL A 144 6.22 -18.14 4.01
C VAL A 144 5.17 -19.18 4.40
N ALA A 145 3.91 -19.03 3.94
CA ALA A 145 2.87 -20.02 4.19
C ALA A 145 3.18 -21.37 3.51
N GLU A 146 3.64 -21.35 2.25
CA GLU A 146 4.00 -22.55 1.48
C GLU A 146 5.14 -23.32 2.15
N ILE A 147 6.21 -22.64 2.59
CA ILE A 147 7.32 -23.34 3.25
C ILE A 147 6.90 -23.91 4.61
N LEU A 148 6.00 -23.24 5.35
CA LEU A 148 5.45 -23.79 6.59
C LEU A 148 4.66 -25.08 6.31
N LEU A 149 3.74 -25.05 5.34
CA LEU A 149 2.95 -26.20 4.91
C LEU A 149 3.84 -27.36 4.45
N ALA A 150 4.87 -27.07 3.64
CA ALA A 150 5.83 -28.06 3.18
C ALA A 150 6.64 -28.70 4.33
N ASN A 151 6.76 -28.01 5.47
CA ASN A 151 7.45 -28.49 6.66
C ASN A 151 6.50 -28.95 7.78
N GLY A 152 5.28 -29.38 7.40
CA GLY A 152 4.36 -30.09 8.29
C GLY A 152 3.51 -29.19 9.17
N PHE A 153 3.51 -27.88 8.95
CA PHE A 153 2.55 -27.00 9.62
C PHE A 153 1.17 -27.12 9.00
N THR A 154 0.14 -26.84 9.80
CA THR A 154 -1.24 -26.73 9.33
C THR A 154 -1.73 -25.29 9.40
N GLN A 155 -2.29 -24.79 8.30
CA GLN A 155 -2.92 -23.48 8.31
C GLN A 155 -4.31 -23.56 8.94
N VAL A 156 -4.59 -22.67 9.90
CA VAL A 156 -5.89 -22.54 10.56
C VAL A 156 -6.52 -21.16 10.30
N PRO A 157 -7.84 -20.99 10.50
CA PRO A 157 -8.50 -19.72 10.21
C PRO A 157 -7.92 -18.54 11.00
N PRO A 158 -7.77 -17.36 10.35
CA PRO A 158 -7.41 -16.12 11.02
C PRO A 158 -8.35 -15.78 12.17
N ARG A 159 -7.81 -15.13 13.21
CA ARG A 159 -8.58 -14.80 14.43
C ARG A 159 -8.00 -13.61 15.17
N THR A 160 -8.78 -13.07 16.10
CA THR A 160 -8.29 -12.08 17.05
C THR A 160 -7.69 -12.78 18.26
N ILE A 161 -6.39 -12.57 18.46
CA ILE A 161 -5.60 -13.13 19.56
C ILE A 161 -5.44 -12.02 20.60
N THR A 162 -6.17 -12.12 21.71
CA THR A 162 -6.08 -11.17 22.83
C THR A 162 -5.31 -11.73 24.02
N ASN A 163 -5.09 -13.04 24.06
CA ASN A 163 -4.36 -13.74 25.10
C ASN A 163 -3.90 -15.13 24.60
N VAL A 164 -3.11 -15.82 25.42
CA VAL A 164 -2.47 -17.11 25.07
C VAL A 164 -3.43 -18.24 24.73
N SER A 165 -4.67 -18.22 25.24
CA SER A 165 -5.67 -19.26 24.95
C SER A 165 -6.18 -19.20 23.51
N HIS A 166 -6.01 -18.07 22.82
CA HIS A 166 -6.42 -17.89 21.43
C HIS A 166 -5.33 -18.28 20.43
N PHE A 167 -4.12 -18.60 20.89
CA PHE A 167 -3.02 -18.97 20.02
C PHE A 167 -3.39 -20.20 19.17
N PRO A 168 -2.86 -20.33 17.94
CA PRO A 168 -2.88 -21.59 17.21
C PRO A 168 -2.24 -22.72 18.03
N ALA A 169 -2.57 -23.98 17.75
CA ALA A 169 -1.91 -25.12 18.40
C ALA A 169 -0.46 -25.27 17.89
N PRO A 170 0.46 -25.89 18.65
CA PRO A 170 1.82 -26.13 18.17
C PRO A 170 1.84 -26.85 16.82
N GLY A 171 2.63 -26.34 15.86
CA GLY A 171 2.60 -26.82 14.48
C GLY A 171 1.46 -26.26 13.63
N GLU A 172 0.68 -25.30 14.14
CA GLU A 172 -0.30 -24.55 13.36
C GLU A 172 0.13 -23.09 13.14
N PHE A 173 -0.42 -22.47 12.11
CA PHE A 173 -0.29 -21.04 11.87
C PHE A 173 -1.57 -20.42 11.31
N CYS A 174 -1.77 -19.13 11.57
CA CYS A 174 -2.80 -18.31 10.96
C CYS A 174 -2.19 -17.39 9.89
N GLY A 175 -2.98 -17.04 8.87
CA GLY A 175 -2.71 -15.85 8.04
C GLY A 175 -3.00 -14.55 8.81
N GLU A 176 -3.19 -13.43 8.10
CA GLU A 176 -3.30 -12.09 8.71
C GLU A 176 -4.27 -12.08 9.91
N SER A 177 -3.74 -11.84 11.10
CA SER A 177 -4.49 -11.92 12.36
C SER A 177 -4.14 -10.75 13.28
N LEU A 178 -5.13 -10.30 14.05
CA LEU A 178 -4.89 -9.31 15.09
C LEU A 178 -4.22 -10.00 16.28
N PHE A 179 -2.97 -9.63 16.60
CA PHE A 179 -2.20 -10.17 17.72
C PHE A 179 -1.98 -9.07 18.76
N GLY A 180 -2.78 -9.11 19.83
CA GLY A 180 -2.90 -8.02 20.78
C GLY A 180 -3.47 -6.78 20.12
N THR A 181 -2.74 -5.66 20.15
CA THR A 181 -3.21 -4.40 19.53
C THR A 181 -2.73 -4.19 18.09
N ARG A 182 -1.88 -5.07 17.55
CA ARG A 182 -1.30 -4.94 16.20
C ARG A 182 -1.56 -6.17 15.35
N LYS A 183 -1.86 -5.96 14.06
CA LYS A 183 -1.94 -7.05 13.09
C LYS A 183 -0.56 -7.59 12.75
N ALA A 184 -0.46 -8.91 12.65
CA ALA A 184 0.66 -9.64 12.06
C ALA A 184 0.23 -10.24 10.72
N ASP A 185 1.13 -10.31 9.74
CA ASP A 185 0.84 -10.92 8.43
C ASP A 185 0.65 -12.44 8.58
N LEU A 186 1.41 -13.08 9.47
CA LEU A 186 1.20 -14.46 9.92
C LEU A 186 1.38 -14.57 11.43
N VAL A 187 0.68 -15.51 12.07
CA VAL A 187 0.93 -15.89 13.46
C VAL A 187 1.22 -17.37 13.54
N ILE A 188 2.45 -17.73 13.86
CA ILE A 188 2.95 -19.11 13.84
C ILE A 188 3.09 -19.60 15.28
N ARG A 189 2.58 -20.78 15.61
CA ARG A 189 2.82 -21.38 16.92
C ARG A 189 4.09 -22.23 16.89
N LEU A 190 5.08 -21.84 17.68
CA LEU A 190 6.32 -22.61 17.87
C LEU A 190 6.06 -23.88 18.69
N TYR A 191 6.93 -24.88 18.54
CA TYR A 191 6.77 -26.17 19.20
C TYR A 191 6.96 -26.10 20.72
N ASP A 192 7.72 -25.12 21.21
CA ASP A 192 7.91 -24.84 22.64
C ASP A 192 6.76 -24.05 23.29
N GLY A 193 5.68 -23.79 22.54
CA GLY A 193 4.49 -23.14 23.06
C GLY A 193 4.49 -21.61 22.92
N ARG A 194 5.56 -20.98 22.44
CA ARG A 194 5.56 -19.54 22.10
C ARG A 194 4.80 -19.27 20.81
N ALA A 195 4.27 -18.06 20.66
CA ALA A 195 3.74 -17.56 19.39
C ALA A 195 4.79 -16.66 18.70
N MET A 196 4.87 -16.76 17.37
CA MET A 196 5.77 -15.99 16.53
C MET A 196 4.96 -15.12 15.57
N PRO A 197 4.46 -13.94 16.00
CA PRO A 197 3.84 -12.98 15.09
C PRO A 197 4.89 -12.47 14.11
N THR A 198 4.58 -12.60 12.81
CA THR A 198 5.54 -12.42 11.72
C THR A 198 5.05 -11.39 10.71
N GLU A 199 5.93 -10.46 10.34
CA GLU A 199 5.69 -9.46 9.28
C GLU A 199 6.50 -9.78 8.01
N CYS A 200 5.90 -9.67 6.84
CA CYS A 200 6.58 -9.75 5.55
C CYS A 200 6.84 -8.34 5.01
N LYS A 201 8.12 -7.98 4.85
CA LYS A 201 8.54 -6.65 4.37
C LYS A 201 9.46 -6.75 3.17
N VAL A 202 8.98 -6.26 2.03
CA VAL A 202 9.76 -6.05 0.82
C VAL A 202 10.17 -4.57 0.71
N SER A 203 11.46 -4.29 0.52
CA SER A 203 11.99 -2.94 0.33
C SER A 203 12.86 -2.82 -0.91
N ASN A 204 12.46 -1.99 -1.87
CA ASN A 204 13.21 -1.74 -3.11
C ASN A 204 14.25 -0.61 -2.97
N SER A 205 14.39 0.03 -1.80
CA SER A 205 15.44 1.03 -1.56
C SER A 205 15.88 1.11 -0.09
N SER A 206 17.15 1.45 0.12
CA SER A 206 17.76 1.56 1.46
C SER A 206 17.25 2.76 2.28
N THR A 207 16.69 3.78 1.62
CA THR A 207 16.07 4.94 2.29
C THR A 207 14.67 4.60 2.78
N ASN A 208 13.88 3.87 1.97
CA ASN A 208 12.53 3.45 2.35
C ASN A 208 12.55 2.32 3.40
N SER A 209 13.64 1.55 3.47
CA SER A 209 13.78 0.45 4.43
C SER A 209 13.72 0.90 5.89
N VAL A 210 14.15 2.13 6.22
CA VAL A 210 14.06 2.68 7.58
C VAL A 210 12.60 2.80 8.03
N LYS A 211 11.76 3.43 7.20
CA LYS A 211 10.33 3.61 7.49
C LYS A 211 9.60 2.27 7.59
N ARG A 212 9.98 1.30 6.75
CA ARG A 212 9.30 -0.01 6.65
C ARG A 212 9.74 -1.04 7.69
N LEU A 213 10.99 -0.98 8.16
CA LEU A 213 11.50 -1.89 9.18
C LEU A 213 11.40 -1.26 10.58
N ASN A 214 12.16 -0.18 10.83
CA ASN A 214 12.32 0.37 12.17
C ASN A 214 11.06 1.08 12.66
N ASN A 215 10.36 1.80 11.79
CA ASN A 215 9.16 2.55 12.19
C ASN A 215 7.85 1.75 12.05
N ASP A 216 7.91 0.51 11.59
CA ASP A 216 6.73 -0.35 11.42
C ASP A 216 6.95 -1.71 12.10
N ALA A 217 7.69 -2.64 11.48
CA ALA A 217 7.89 -3.98 12.03
C ALA A 217 8.56 -3.99 13.41
N ALA A 218 9.56 -3.14 13.64
CA ALA A 218 10.26 -3.09 14.92
C ALA A 218 9.42 -2.43 16.04
N ILE A 219 8.57 -1.45 15.69
CA ILE A 219 7.58 -0.90 16.64
C ILE A 219 6.52 -1.94 17.00
N LYS A 220 6.06 -2.74 16.02
CA LYS A 220 5.16 -3.87 16.27
C LYS A 220 5.81 -4.90 17.19
N ALA A 221 7.06 -5.27 16.96
CA ALA A 221 7.81 -6.18 17.83
C ALA A 221 7.87 -5.68 19.29
N GLU A 222 8.24 -4.42 19.50
CA GLU A 222 8.25 -3.81 20.83
C GLU A 222 6.86 -3.84 21.48
N THR A 223 5.81 -3.59 20.71
CA THR A 223 4.42 -3.63 21.19
C THR A 223 4.02 -5.05 21.61
N TRP A 224 4.28 -6.05 20.77
CA TRP A 224 3.98 -7.45 21.08
C TRP A 224 4.76 -7.96 22.29
N LEU A 225 6.03 -7.57 22.43
CA LEU A 225 6.83 -7.92 23.60
C LEU A 225 6.32 -7.24 24.88
N LYS A 226 5.83 -6.01 24.81
CA LYS A 226 5.18 -5.34 25.95
C LYS A 226 3.89 -6.05 26.38
N GLU A 227 3.10 -6.53 25.41
CA GLU A 227 1.79 -7.14 25.67
C GLU A 227 1.88 -8.61 26.12
N TYR A 228 2.82 -9.38 25.56
CA TYR A 228 2.89 -10.83 25.76
C TYR A 228 4.18 -11.28 26.48
N GLY A 229 5.21 -10.46 26.50
CA GLY A 229 6.50 -10.80 27.10
C GLY A 229 7.34 -11.77 26.26
N THR A 230 8.64 -11.79 26.54
CA THR A 230 9.64 -12.61 25.82
C THR A 230 9.48 -14.12 26.04
N GLN A 231 8.79 -14.52 27.11
CA GLN A 231 8.55 -15.94 27.40
C GLN A 231 7.42 -16.54 26.56
N THR A 232 6.53 -15.73 25.98
CA THR A 232 5.37 -16.24 25.21
C THR A 232 5.38 -15.81 23.76
N CYS A 233 6.16 -14.78 23.40
CA CYS A 233 6.16 -14.17 22.08
C CYS A 233 7.58 -14.04 21.52
N VAL A 234 7.74 -14.36 20.23
CA VAL A 234 8.93 -14.12 19.44
C VAL A 234 8.55 -13.29 18.22
N PRO A 235 8.63 -11.95 18.25
CA PRO A 235 8.38 -11.16 17.06
C PRO A 235 9.35 -11.51 15.94
N ALA A 236 8.85 -11.65 14.71
CA ALA A 236 9.67 -11.93 13.55
C ALA A 236 9.33 -11.04 12.36
N ALA A 237 10.30 -10.85 11.47
CA ALA A 237 10.09 -10.27 10.16
C ALA A 237 10.85 -11.06 9.08
N VAL A 238 10.19 -11.30 7.96
CA VAL A 238 10.76 -11.88 6.75
C VAL A 238 11.02 -10.75 5.76
N LEU A 239 12.29 -10.53 5.44
CA LEU A 239 12.76 -9.38 4.66
C LEU A 239 13.13 -9.77 3.24
N SER A 240 12.81 -8.91 2.28
CA SER A 240 13.30 -9.02 0.89
C SER A 240 13.70 -7.65 0.35
N GLY A 241 14.77 -7.61 -0.45
CA GLY A 241 15.33 -6.39 -1.02
C GLY A 241 16.45 -5.76 -0.19
N VAL A 242 16.53 -4.43 -0.19
CA VAL A 242 17.73 -3.70 0.27
C VAL A 242 17.50 -3.04 1.64
N PHE A 243 18.37 -3.38 2.60
CA PHE A 243 18.36 -2.84 3.96
C PHE A 243 19.76 -2.39 4.38
N LYS A 244 19.85 -1.30 5.15
CA LYS A 244 21.13 -0.87 5.76
C LYS A 244 21.41 -1.71 7.01
N ILE A 245 22.65 -2.13 7.19
CA ILE A 245 23.08 -2.99 8.31
C ILE A 245 22.72 -2.40 9.68
N HIS A 246 23.00 -1.11 9.91
CA HIS A 246 22.69 -0.50 11.21
C HIS A 246 21.20 -0.53 11.57
N ASN A 247 20.30 -0.49 10.58
CA ASN A 247 18.86 -0.57 10.80
C ASN A 247 18.42 -1.97 11.20
N LEU A 248 19.02 -3.00 10.59
CA LEU A 248 18.81 -4.40 10.95
C LEU A 248 19.27 -4.64 12.38
N LEU A 249 20.48 -4.18 12.72
CA LEU A 249 21.03 -4.27 14.08
C LEU A 249 20.13 -3.58 15.11
N ALA A 250 19.68 -2.35 14.84
CA ALA A 250 18.78 -1.65 15.74
C ALA A 250 17.43 -2.38 15.92
N ALA A 251 16.86 -2.93 14.84
CA ALA A 251 15.62 -3.69 14.94
C ALA A 251 15.78 -4.98 15.78
N GLN A 252 16.92 -5.67 15.67
CA GLN A 252 17.18 -6.88 16.46
C GLN A 252 17.52 -6.54 17.92
N ASN A 253 18.52 -5.69 18.13
CA ASN A 253 19.12 -5.45 19.44
C ASN A 253 18.24 -4.57 20.32
N ASP A 254 17.59 -3.55 19.74
CA ASP A 254 16.87 -2.55 20.53
C ASP A 254 15.38 -2.87 20.65
N LYS A 255 14.84 -3.66 19.71
CA LYS A 255 13.39 -3.93 19.60
C LYS A 255 13.01 -5.41 19.68
N GLY A 256 13.99 -6.32 19.75
CA GLY A 256 13.74 -7.76 19.88
C GLY A 256 13.09 -8.40 18.66
N LEU A 257 13.21 -7.79 17.48
CA LEU A 257 12.67 -8.33 16.24
C LEU A 257 13.62 -9.39 15.67
N THR A 258 13.13 -10.63 15.53
CA THR A 258 13.87 -11.72 14.85
C THR A 258 13.80 -11.52 13.34
N LEU A 259 14.91 -11.65 12.61
CA LEU A 259 14.95 -11.39 11.17
C LEU A 259 15.26 -12.64 10.36
N PHE A 260 14.48 -12.86 9.31
CA PHE A 260 14.69 -13.88 8.29
C PHE A 260 14.74 -13.23 6.91
N TRP A 261 15.37 -13.89 5.94
CA TRP A 261 15.44 -13.42 4.56
C TRP A 261 14.54 -14.25 3.67
N GLY A 262 13.74 -13.60 2.82
CA GLY A 262 12.80 -14.26 1.91
C GLY A 262 13.48 -15.15 0.87
N HIS A 263 14.76 -14.92 0.55
CA HIS A 263 15.54 -15.79 -0.35
C HIS A 263 16.21 -16.97 0.39
N ARG A 264 16.00 -17.09 1.70
CA ARG A 264 16.56 -18.14 2.55
C ARG A 264 15.57 -18.49 3.68
N LEU A 265 14.35 -18.85 3.29
CA LEU A 265 13.28 -19.18 4.23
C LEU A 265 13.58 -20.48 5.02
N GLU A 266 14.49 -21.31 4.53
CA GLU A 266 14.96 -22.50 5.23
C GLU A 266 15.54 -22.14 6.61
N ALA A 267 16.19 -20.98 6.74
CA ALA A 267 16.70 -20.50 8.03
C ALA A 267 15.59 -20.23 9.06
N MET A 268 14.38 -19.86 8.58
CA MET A 268 13.21 -19.71 9.45
C MET A 268 12.69 -21.06 9.92
N ILE A 269 12.66 -22.05 9.03
CA ILE A 269 12.30 -23.43 9.39
C ILE A 269 13.32 -24.01 10.38
N GLU A 270 14.61 -23.86 10.12
CA GLU A 270 15.69 -24.29 11.04
C GLU A 270 15.53 -23.66 12.44
N PHE A 271 15.15 -22.38 12.51
CA PHE A 271 14.88 -21.71 13.77
C PHE A 271 13.66 -22.30 14.49
N ILE A 272 12.56 -22.52 13.76
CA ILE A 272 11.34 -23.12 14.30
C ILE A 272 11.61 -24.54 14.80
N ASP A 273 12.35 -25.36 14.04
CA ASP A 273 12.65 -26.74 14.38
C ASP A 273 13.51 -26.86 15.65
N ARG A 274 14.36 -25.88 15.94
CA ARG A 274 15.11 -25.81 17.21
C ARG A 274 14.22 -25.61 18.44
N THR A 275 12.94 -25.30 18.25
CA THR A 275 11.96 -25.21 19.35
C THR A 275 11.26 -26.54 19.65
N LYS A 276 11.55 -27.60 18.88
CA LYS A 276 11.05 -28.94 19.18
C LYS A 276 11.64 -29.45 20.51
N PRO A 277 10.87 -30.22 21.30
CA PRO A 277 11.37 -30.86 22.52
C PRO A 277 12.54 -31.83 22.28
#